data_AF-A0A2V3ZK14-F1
#
_entry.id   AF-A0A2V3ZK14-F1
#
_cell.length_a   1.000
_cell.length_b   1.000
_cell.length_c   1.000
_cell.angle_alpha   90.00
_cell.angle_beta   90.00
_cell.angle_gamma   90.00
#
_symmetry.space_group_name_H-M   'P 1'
#
loop_
_entity.id
_entity.type
_entity.pdbx_description
1 polymer ?
#
loop_
_entity_poly.entity_id
_entity_poly.type
_entity_poly.pdbx_seq_one_letter_code
_entity_poly.pdbx_strand_id
1 'polypeptide(L)'
;MQEDIAECLDGFHALETTARELGIVDARHQRVQGFPHLRTSRFLASFDSGELSEVAYLRWLMRQNDKAVEGLLMEWKRLPPVNKRRLSQYWPGTKADVERALGECGGALVERQAALPRLTGVTPEDHYQSWKRWVGLYPLTAIPFYLGVVNEHEYFQEKQREFADASPEKIGQWTHYDRQVPSLAPGEALALLGRQEPDALGIPILAPATEEQLLDAFMPALAIQHTGNGLAANDRPMRLIADASGAILRDISQPTIYTHISFGRYHEKITIQLNYSVWFTERRAGQPLDLLAGQFDGVTWRVHLSSSGTVLGYDQMHQCGCWYQFFPASGFSLQPTLPVTQEPFNIGRTLPPGQQFTLWLESNTHHLLGVLPAKMLTSVEPLKVLPYAELRALAGPDGHYYSPFNSQGLIPESRRPERFVFWPMGIPSPGGMRIHGTHAIAFIGQRHFDAPRILDELGLVPESPQSAQLP
;
A
#
# COMPACT_ATOMS: atom_id res chain seq x y z
N MET A 1 25.59 8.94 -29.25
CA MET A 1 25.39 7.78 -28.33
C MET A 1 26.11 7.95 -27.00
N GLN A 2 27.45 8.06 -26.91
CA GLN A 2 28.11 8.27 -25.61
C GLN A 2 27.82 9.66 -25.01
N GLU A 3 27.75 10.70 -25.84
CA GLU A 3 27.42 12.08 -25.44
C GLU A 3 25.97 12.18 -24.94
N ASP A 4 25.02 11.57 -25.66
CA ASP A 4 23.59 11.50 -25.26
C ASP A 4 23.37 10.76 -23.92
N ILE A 5 24.14 9.70 -23.63
CA ILE A 5 24.02 8.95 -22.37
C ILE A 5 24.52 9.77 -21.17
N ALA A 6 25.59 10.56 -21.36
CA ALA A 6 26.10 11.44 -20.31
C ALA A 6 25.08 12.54 -19.98
N GLU A 7 24.48 13.15 -21.01
CA GLU A 7 23.44 14.16 -20.83
C GLU A 7 22.19 13.60 -20.13
N CYS A 8 21.74 12.40 -20.50
CA CYS A 8 20.66 11.70 -19.80
C CYS A 8 20.98 11.52 -18.31
N LEU A 9 22.19 11.05 -17.98
CA LEU A 9 22.61 10.84 -16.59
C LEU A 9 22.63 12.15 -15.79
N ASP A 10 23.16 13.23 -16.38
CA ASP A 10 23.17 14.56 -15.78
C ASP A 10 21.76 15.08 -15.52
N GLY A 11 20.83 14.87 -16.46
CA GLY A 11 19.42 15.21 -16.29
C GLY A 11 18.77 14.49 -15.10
N PHE A 12 19.07 13.19 -14.93
CA PHE A 12 18.54 12.39 -13.81
C PHE A 12 19.08 12.92 -12.48
N HIS A 13 20.39 13.17 -12.40
CA HIS A 13 21.03 13.74 -11.21
C HIS A 13 20.51 15.15 -10.89
N ALA A 14 20.29 16.00 -11.90
CA ALA A 14 19.77 17.34 -11.70
C ALA A 14 18.34 17.33 -11.13
N LEU A 15 17.47 16.46 -11.65
CA LEU A 15 16.11 16.30 -11.14
C LEU A 15 16.12 15.74 -9.71
N GLU A 16 16.90 14.70 -9.45
CA GLU A 16 17.00 14.08 -8.13
C GLU A 16 17.52 15.07 -7.08
N THR A 17 18.59 15.80 -7.40
CA THR A 17 19.19 16.81 -6.51
C THR A 17 18.18 17.91 -6.20
N THR A 18 17.51 18.44 -7.23
CA THR A 18 16.48 19.48 -7.07
C THR A 18 15.33 18.98 -6.18
N ALA A 19 14.86 17.75 -6.39
CA ALA A 19 13.78 17.17 -5.58
C ALA A 19 14.17 17.00 -4.11
N ARG A 20 15.43 16.63 -3.83
CA ARG A 20 15.98 16.53 -2.46
C ARG A 20 16.08 17.89 -1.78
N GLU A 21 16.62 18.89 -2.46
CA GLU A 21 16.76 20.26 -1.93
C GLU A 21 15.41 20.87 -1.57
N LEU A 22 14.37 20.58 -2.36
CA LEU A 22 13.00 21.04 -2.12
C LEU A 22 12.22 20.16 -1.14
N GLY A 23 12.78 19.03 -0.68
CA GLY A 23 12.10 18.10 0.21
C GLY A 23 10.88 17.39 -0.42
N ILE A 24 10.74 17.42 -1.74
CA ILE A 24 9.60 16.85 -2.47
C ILE A 24 9.87 15.43 -2.98
N VAL A 25 10.85 14.73 -2.43
CA VAL A 25 11.16 13.34 -2.80
C VAL A 25 9.91 12.47 -2.67
N ASP A 26 9.60 11.70 -3.71
CA ASP A 26 8.58 10.65 -3.67
C ASP A 26 9.16 9.41 -3.00
N ALA A 27 8.55 9.00 -1.87
CA ALA A 27 9.03 7.91 -1.03
C ALA A 27 8.42 6.53 -1.37
N ARG A 28 7.55 6.43 -2.38
CA ARG A 28 6.88 5.16 -2.75
C ARG A 28 7.87 4.08 -3.15
N HIS A 29 8.91 4.47 -3.89
CA HIS A 29 9.97 3.59 -4.39
C HIS A 29 11.32 4.18 -4.02
N GLN A 30 12.23 3.31 -3.62
CA GLN A 30 13.50 3.69 -3.04
C GLN A 30 14.56 3.81 -4.12
N ARG A 31 15.48 4.75 -4.00
CA ARG A 31 16.54 4.95 -5.00
C ARG A 31 17.58 3.85 -4.89
N VAL A 32 18.08 3.39 -6.04
CA VAL A 32 19.26 2.53 -6.07
C VAL A 32 20.49 3.42 -6.04
N GLN A 33 21.34 3.26 -5.03
CA GLN A 33 22.53 4.11 -4.85
C GLN A 33 23.45 4.04 -6.07
N GLY A 34 23.85 5.20 -6.60
CA GLY A 34 24.70 5.30 -7.79
C GLY A 34 23.96 5.18 -9.13
N PHE A 35 22.66 4.87 -9.13
CA PHE A 35 21.86 4.67 -10.33
C PHE A 35 20.58 5.55 -10.28
N PRO A 36 20.66 6.84 -10.64
CA PRO A 36 19.55 7.78 -10.46
C PRO A 36 18.34 7.46 -11.37
N HIS A 37 18.55 6.66 -12.42
CA HIS A 37 17.53 6.15 -13.32
C HIS A 37 16.87 4.84 -12.83
N LEU A 38 17.25 4.31 -11.65
CA LEU A 38 16.68 3.09 -11.08
C LEU A 38 16.07 3.35 -9.70
N ARG A 39 14.87 2.81 -9.46
CA ARG A 39 14.26 2.73 -8.13
C ARG A 39 13.78 1.32 -7.86
N THR A 40 13.85 0.91 -6.61
CA THR A 40 13.49 -0.41 -6.12
C THR A 40 12.30 -0.40 -5.18
N SER A 41 11.72 -1.59 -5.04
CA SER A 41 10.74 -1.94 -4.02
C SER A 41 11.20 -3.24 -3.35
N ARG A 42 10.61 -3.62 -2.21
CA ARG A 42 10.92 -4.94 -1.61
C ARG A 42 10.63 -6.09 -2.55
N PHE A 43 9.62 -5.96 -3.41
CA PHE A 43 9.31 -6.95 -4.43
C PHE A 43 10.43 -7.09 -5.47
N LEU A 44 10.90 -5.98 -6.07
CA LEU A 44 11.98 -6.06 -7.06
C LEU A 44 13.32 -6.46 -6.43
N ALA A 45 13.57 -6.06 -5.18
CA ALA A 45 14.73 -6.51 -4.41
C ALA A 45 14.68 -8.00 -4.02
N SER A 46 13.53 -8.66 -4.14
CA SER A 46 13.39 -10.09 -3.80
C SER A 46 13.95 -11.04 -4.86
N PHE A 47 14.29 -10.52 -6.05
CA PHE A 47 14.90 -11.31 -7.11
C PHE A 47 16.40 -11.45 -6.85
N ASP A 48 16.92 -12.67 -6.96
CA ASP A 48 18.36 -12.88 -7.01
C ASP A 48 18.90 -12.50 -8.40
N SER A 49 19.30 -11.23 -8.55
CA SER A 49 19.81 -10.72 -9.82
C SER A 49 21.09 -11.41 -10.29
N GLY A 50 21.81 -12.11 -9.40
CA GLY A 50 22.97 -12.92 -9.75
C GLY A 50 22.60 -14.18 -10.54
N GLU A 51 21.43 -14.75 -10.27
CA GLU A 51 20.96 -16.01 -10.87
C GLU A 51 20.03 -15.83 -12.08
N LEU A 52 19.56 -14.61 -12.35
CA LEU A 52 18.69 -14.33 -13.50
C LEU A 52 19.36 -14.67 -14.85
N SER A 53 18.58 -15.11 -15.83
CA SER A 53 19.05 -15.15 -17.22
C SER A 53 19.35 -13.73 -17.73
N GLU A 54 20.10 -13.58 -18.82
CA GLU A 54 20.40 -12.24 -19.38
C GLU A 54 19.12 -11.46 -19.72
N VAL A 55 18.14 -12.14 -20.32
CA VAL A 55 16.84 -11.55 -20.66
C VAL A 55 16.06 -11.15 -19.40
N ALA A 56 16.05 -12.00 -18.37
CA ALA A 56 15.38 -11.69 -17.11
C ALA A 56 16.10 -10.55 -16.35
N TYR A 57 17.43 -10.52 -16.38
CA TYR A 57 18.22 -9.45 -15.76
C TYR A 57 17.96 -8.09 -16.43
N LEU A 58 17.94 -8.03 -17.76
CA LEU A 58 17.56 -6.82 -18.48
C LEU A 58 16.14 -6.41 -18.12
N ARG A 59 15.18 -7.35 -18.08
CA ARG A 59 13.81 -7.05 -17.68
C ARG A 59 13.72 -6.54 -16.24
N TRP A 60 14.53 -7.06 -15.32
CA TRP A 60 14.62 -6.58 -13.94
C TRP A 60 15.10 -5.14 -13.87
N LEU A 61 16.16 -4.78 -14.61
CA LEU A 61 16.62 -3.40 -14.72
C LEU A 61 15.54 -2.48 -15.32
N MET A 62 14.84 -2.93 -16.37
CA MET A 62 13.72 -2.17 -16.95
C MET A 62 12.60 -1.92 -15.93
N ARG A 63 12.21 -2.93 -15.14
CA ARG A 63 11.19 -2.76 -14.08
C ARG A 63 11.63 -1.78 -12.99
N GLN A 64 12.92 -1.78 -12.63
CA GLN A 64 13.49 -0.79 -11.70
C GLN A 64 13.45 0.63 -12.32
N ASN A 65 13.68 0.75 -13.63
CA ASN A 65 13.55 2.01 -14.34
C ASN A 65 12.09 2.48 -14.42
N ASP A 66 11.12 1.61 -14.69
CA ASP A 66 9.69 1.95 -14.66
C ASP A 66 9.32 2.61 -13.32
N LYS A 67 9.82 2.07 -12.19
CA LYS A 67 9.62 2.64 -10.85
C LYS A 67 10.33 3.99 -10.68
N ALA A 68 11.48 4.18 -11.31
CA ALA A 68 12.18 5.45 -11.32
C ALA A 68 11.42 6.52 -12.09
N VAL A 69 10.99 6.22 -13.32
CA VAL A 69 10.18 7.11 -14.16
C VAL A 69 8.91 7.52 -13.42
N GLU A 70 8.20 6.55 -12.83
CA GLU A 70 6.98 6.79 -12.05
C GLU A 70 7.23 7.78 -10.89
N GLY A 71 8.28 7.58 -10.09
CA GLY A 71 8.61 8.44 -8.95
C GLY A 71 9.16 9.82 -9.34
N LEU A 72 10.05 9.87 -10.33
CA LEU A 72 10.65 11.10 -10.83
C LEU A 72 9.63 11.99 -11.53
N LEU A 73 8.63 11.41 -12.21
CA LEU A 73 7.53 12.18 -12.78
C LEU A 73 6.69 12.86 -11.70
N MET A 74 6.43 12.17 -10.57
CA MET A 74 5.72 12.78 -9.43
C MET A 74 6.54 13.90 -8.77
N GLU A 75 7.85 13.74 -8.69
CA GLU A 75 8.77 14.81 -8.23
C GLU A 75 8.78 15.99 -9.20
N TRP A 76 8.90 15.73 -10.51
CA TRP A 76 8.89 16.76 -11.55
C TRP A 76 7.57 17.54 -11.57
N LYS A 77 6.41 16.86 -11.45
CA LYS A 77 5.09 17.51 -11.39
C LYS A 77 5.04 18.59 -10.31
N ARG A 78 5.61 18.29 -9.14
CA ARG A 78 5.64 19.14 -7.93
C ARG A 78 6.74 20.20 -7.95
N LEU A 79 7.56 20.28 -9.00
CA LEU A 79 8.57 21.33 -9.10
C LEU A 79 7.94 22.72 -9.25
N PRO A 80 8.45 23.74 -8.54
CA PRO A 80 8.11 25.13 -8.80
C PRO A 80 8.45 25.53 -10.25
N PRO A 81 7.74 26.52 -10.83
CA PRO A 81 7.96 26.94 -12.22
C PRO A 81 9.41 27.35 -12.53
N VAL A 82 10.12 27.96 -11.58
CA VAL A 82 11.54 28.33 -11.72
C VAL A 82 12.41 27.09 -11.94
N ASN A 83 12.19 26.03 -11.16
CA ASN A 83 12.94 24.80 -11.25
C ASN A 83 12.59 24.02 -12.53
N LYS A 84 11.32 24.01 -12.96
CA LYS A 84 10.93 23.45 -14.26
C LYS A 84 11.65 24.15 -15.42
N ARG A 85 11.77 25.48 -15.39
CA ARG A 85 12.54 26.24 -16.39
C ARG A 85 14.04 25.94 -16.36
N ARG A 86 14.63 25.73 -15.18
CA ARG A 86 16.05 25.34 -15.09
C ARG A 86 16.30 23.94 -15.65
N LEU A 87 15.39 23.01 -15.37
CA LEU A 87 15.49 21.63 -15.83
C LEU A 87 14.98 21.41 -17.26
N SER A 88 14.41 22.42 -17.92
CA SER A 88 13.89 22.26 -19.28
C SER A 88 14.96 21.98 -20.33
N GLN A 89 16.24 22.23 -20.01
CA GLN A 89 17.34 21.80 -20.88
C GLN A 89 17.42 20.27 -20.99
N TYR A 90 17.10 19.55 -19.91
CA TYR A 90 17.10 18.09 -19.85
C TYR A 90 15.71 17.52 -20.12
N TRP A 91 14.68 18.15 -19.53
CA TRP A 91 13.31 17.64 -19.50
C TRP A 91 12.32 18.70 -20.04
N PRO A 92 12.36 18.99 -21.35
CA PRO A 92 11.49 20.00 -21.96
C PRO A 92 10.05 19.48 -22.14
N GLY A 93 9.12 20.43 -22.29
CA GLY A 93 7.77 20.15 -22.78
C GLY A 93 6.73 19.84 -21.71
N THR A 94 5.71 19.10 -22.12
CA THR A 94 4.56 18.71 -21.31
C THR A 94 4.91 17.54 -20.37
N LYS A 95 3.97 17.19 -19.47
CA LYS A 95 4.10 15.99 -18.63
C LYS A 95 4.41 14.74 -19.48
N ALA A 96 3.71 14.58 -20.60
CA ALA A 96 3.88 13.41 -21.47
C ALA A 96 5.24 13.42 -22.19
N ASP A 97 5.78 14.60 -22.52
CA ASP A 97 7.14 14.73 -23.08
C ASP A 97 8.20 14.33 -22.05
N VAL A 98 8.08 14.81 -20.82
CA VAL A 98 8.99 14.47 -19.73
C VAL A 98 8.92 12.99 -19.37
N GLU A 99 7.72 12.41 -19.28
CA GLU A 99 7.53 10.98 -19.01
C GLU A 99 8.20 10.11 -20.09
N ARG A 100 8.02 10.47 -21.36
CA ARG A 100 8.67 9.79 -22.49
C ARG A 100 10.19 9.94 -22.43
N ALA A 101 10.70 11.15 -22.22
CA ALA A 101 12.13 11.43 -22.15
C ALA A 101 12.81 10.68 -20.99
N LEU A 102 12.19 10.64 -19.82
CA LEU A 102 12.66 9.84 -18.68
C LEU A 102 12.72 8.34 -19.03
N GLY A 103 11.71 7.83 -19.75
CA GLY A 103 11.68 6.43 -20.22
C GLY A 103 12.75 6.12 -21.26
N GLU A 104 12.93 6.97 -22.27
CA GLU A 104 13.92 6.79 -23.34
C GLU A 104 15.36 6.88 -22.78
N CYS A 105 15.67 7.94 -22.02
CA CYS A 105 16.97 8.07 -21.36
C CYS A 105 17.22 6.93 -20.36
N GLY A 106 16.19 6.56 -19.61
CA GLY A 106 16.23 5.45 -18.66
C GLY A 106 16.53 4.12 -19.32
N GLY A 107 15.86 3.82 -20.43
CA GLY A 107 16.11 2.62 -21.24
C GLY A 107 17.53 2.54 -21.77
N ALA A 108 18.07 3.64 -22.31
CA ALA A 108 19.45 3.69 -22.79
C ALA A 108 20.48 3.45 -21.66
N LEU A 109 20.23 4.00 -20.47
CA LEU A 109 21.07 3.76 -19.29
C LEU A 109 20.96 2.31 -18.78
N VAL A 110 19.76 1.71 -18.84
CA VAL A 110 19.52 0.30 -18.50
C VAL A 110 20.29 -0.63 -19.45
N GLU A 111 20.23 -0.39 -20.77
CA GLU A 111 20.95 -1.18 -21.76
C GLU A 111 22.47 -1.12 -21.52
N ARG A 112 23.00 0.07 -21.23
CA ARG A 112 24.40 0.25 -20.85
C ARG A 112 24.73 -0.52 -19.57
N GLN A 113 23.87 -0.45 -18.55
CA GLN A 113 24.07 -1.16 -17.29
C GLN A 113 24.02 -2.68 -17.47
N ALA A 114 23.20 -3.19 -18.38
CA ALA A 114 23.12 -4.62 -18.69
C ALA A 114 24.41 -5.18 -19.31
N ALA A 115 25.23 -4.33 -19.96
CA ALA A 115 26.54 -4.68 -20.51
C ALA A 115 27.70 -4.58 -19.49
N LEU A 116 27.43 -4.06 -18.29
CA LEU A 116 28.40 -3.92 -17.20
C LEU A 116 28.27 -5.10 -16.20
N PRO A 117 29.21 -5.26 -15.24
CA PRO A 117 29.04 -6.21 -14.17
C PRO A 117 27.67 -6.07 -13.50
N ARG A 118 27.02 -7.22 -13.26
CA ARG A 118 25.65 -7.25 -12.75
C ARG A 118 25.54 -6.50 -11.43
N LEU A 119 24.56 -5.62 -11.37
CA LEU A 119 24.08 -5.03 -10.14
C LEU A 119 23.45 -6.12 -9.26
N THR A 120 24.04 -6.34 -8.09
CA THR A 120 23.58 -7.28 -7.06
C THR A 120 23.41 -6.58 -5.73
N GLY A 121 22.74 -7.23 -4.77
CA GLY A 121 22.64 -6.72 -3.40
C GLY A 121 21.85 -5.42 -3.25
N VAL A 122 20.88 -5.15 -4.12
CA VAL A 122 19.97 -4.01 -3.98
C VAL A 122 19.06 -4.23 -2.78
N THR A 123 19.37 -3.59 -1.66
CA THR A 123 18.62 -3.72 -0.42
C THR A 123 17.65 -2.55 -0.24
N PRO A 124 16.37 -2.83 0.06
CA PRO A 124 15.44 -1.78 0.37
C PRO A 124 15.63 -1.28 1.82
N GLU A 125 15.32 -0.01 2.10
CA GLU A 125 15.20 0.53 3.45
C GLU A 125 14.19 -0.28 4.24
N ASP A 126 14.54 -0.65 5.46
CA ASP A 126 13.72 -1.46 6.35
C ASP A 126 12.64 -0.63 7.08
N HIS A 127 12.61 0.70 6.95
CA HIS A 127 11.71 1.59 7.69
C HIS A 127 11.70 1.35 9.22
N TYR A 128 12.77 0.77 9.76
CA TYR A 128 13.04 0.64 11.19
C TYR A 128 14.34 1.38 11.52
N GLN A 129 14.36 2.10 12.63
CA GLN A 129 15.50 2.88 13.07
C GLN A 129 16.21 2.14 14.18
N SER A 130 17.25 1.38 13.83
CA SER A 130 18.03 0.56 14.76
C SER A 130 18.54 1.36 15.97
N TRP A 131 18.95 2.63 15.77
CA TRP A 131 19.42 3.48 16.88
C TRP A 131 18.34 3.71 17.95
N LYS A 132 17.06 3.79 17.57
CA LYS A 132 15.96 3.92 18.53
C LYS A 132 15.79 2.65 19.35
N ARG A 133 15.96 1.47 18.72
CA ARG A 133 15.90 0.18 19.42
C ARG A 133 17.03 0.05 20.43
N TRP A 134 18.23 0.49 20.07
CA TRP A 134 19.38 0.52 20.97
C TRP A 134 19.15 1.47 22.16
N VAL A 135 18.85 2.75 21.90
CA VAL A 135 18.64 3.76 22.96
C VAL A 135 17.41 3.45 23.81
N GLY A 136 16.36 2.88 23.20
CA GLY A 136 15.10 2.53 23.84
C GLY A 136 15.12 1.19 24.59
N LEU A 137 16.28 0.54 24.72
CA LEU A 137 16.42 -0.76 25.41
C LEU A 137 15.40 -1.78 24.88
N TYR A 138 15.32 -1.90 23.54
CA TYR A 138 14.33 -2.72 22.83
C TYR A 138 14.10 -4.12 23.42
N PRO A 139 15.14 -4.91 23.81
CA PRO A 139 14.92 -6.24 24.38
C PRO A 139 14.05 -6.24 25.65
N LEU A 140 14.08 -5.16 26.44
CA LEU A 140 13.28 -5.03 27.66
C LEU A 140 11.90 -4.44 27.35
N THR A 141 11.85 -3.42 26.50
CA THR A 141 10.61 -2.73 26.16
C THR A 141 9.71 -3.55 25.23
N ALA A 142 10.24 -4.50 24.46
CA ALA A 142 9.46 -5.37 23.59
C ALA A 142 8.53 -6.33 24.36
N ILE A 143 8.85 -6.69 25.61
CA ILE A 143 8.07 -7.64 26.42
C ILE A 143 6.64 -7.13 26.69
N PRO A 144 6.43 -5.93 27.28
CA PRO A 144 5.08 -5.42 27.50
C PRO A 144 4.34 -5.12 26.18
N PHE A 145 5.05 -4.75 25.11
CA PHE A 145 4.43 -4.58 23.79
C PHE A 145 3.91 -5.91 23.23
N TYR A 146 4.67 -7.00 23.39
CA TYR A 146 4.25 -8.32 22.92
C TYR A 146 2.95 -8.75 23.61
N LEU A 147 2.86 -8.56 24.93
CA LEU A 147 1.63 -8.83 25.69
C LEU A 147 0.48 -7.93 25.22
N GLY A 148 0.74 -6.65 24.97
CA GLY A 148 -0.24 -5.72 24.41
C GLY A 148 -0.79 -6.17 23.06
N VAL A 149 0.09 -6.63 22.16
CA VAL A 149 -0.29 -7.15 20.83
C VAL A 149 -1.17 -8.40 20.96
N VAL A 150 -0.80 -9.36 21.81
CA VAL A 150 -1.61 -10.58 22.01
C VAL A 150 -3.00 -10.23 22.55
N ASN A 151 -3.07 -9.37 23.57
CA ASN A 151 -4.35 -8.93 24.14
C ASN A 151 -5.20 -8.14 23.14
N GLU A 152 -4.55 -7.31 22.30
CA GLU A 152 -5.22 -6.59 21.21
C GLU A 152 -5.84 -7.56 20.20
N HIS A 153 -5.11 -8.61 19.81
CA HIS A 153 -5.64 -9.62 18.89
C HIS A 153 -6.85 -10.35 19.48
N GLU A 154 -6.76 -10.77 20.75
CA GLU A 154 -7.87 -11.42 21.46
C GLU A 154 -9.11 -10.51 21.52
N TYR A 155 -8.92 -9.23 21.85
CA TYR A 155 -9.98 -8.23 21.88
C TYR A 155 -10.68 -8.08 20.53
N PHE A 156 -9.93 -7.97 19.43
CA PHE A 156 -10.53 -7.85 18.10
C PHE A 156 -11.22 -9.13 17.64
N GLN A 157 -10.66 -10.31 17.97
CA GLN A 157 -11.30 -11.58 17.67
C GLN A 157 -12.63 -11.75 18.43
N GLU A 158 -12.70 -11.30 19.68
CA GLU A 158 -13.96 -11.26 20.43
C GLU A 158 -14.97 -10.31 19.79
N LYS A 159 -14.60 -9.06 19.52
CA LYS A 159 -15.48 -8.10 18.84
C LYS A 159 -16.00 -8.60 17.50
N GLN A 160 -15.15 -9.24 16.69
CA GLN A 160 -15.55 -9.78 15.39
C GLN A 160 -16.49 -10.98 15.52
N ARG A 161 -16.36 -11.78 16.58
CA ARG A 161 -17.31 -12.87 16.91
C ARG A 161 -18.67 -12.31 17.32
N GLU A 162 -18.68 -11.36 18.26
CA GLU A 162 -19.91 -10.69 18.70
C GLU A 162 -20.63 -10.02 17.52
N PHE A 163 -19.88 -9.35 16.66
CA PHE A 163 -20.40 -8.71 15.46
C PHE A 163 -21.03 -9.74 14.49
N ALA A 164 -20.40 -10.89 14.30
CA ALA A 164 -20.94 -11.96 13.46
C ALA A 164 -22.24 -12.54 14.02
N ASP A 165 -22.31 -12.76 15.34
CA ASP A 165 -23.47 -13.34 16.02
C ASP A 165 -24.66 -12.37 16.06
N ALA A 166 -24.39 -11.08 16.17
CA ALA A 166 -25.40 -10.02 16.26
C ALA A 166 -26.29 -9.86 15.02
N SER A 167 -25.97 -10.49 13.87
CA SER A 167 -26.65 -10.22 12.59
C SER A 167 -26.67 -8.71 12.28
N PRO A 168 -25.54 -8.13 11.86
CA PRO A 168 -25.32 -6.67 11.85
C PRO A 168 -26.28 -5.88 10.95
N GLU A 169 -26.92 -6.53 9.99
CA GLU A 169 -27.99 -5.92 9.17
C GLU A 169 -29.27 -5.63 9.98
N LYS A 170 -29.46 -6.33 11.10
CA LYS A 170 -30.61 -6.17 12.01
C LYS A 170 -30.27 -5.29 13.22
N ILE A 171 -28.99 -5.05 13.48
CA ILE A 171 -28.52 -4.37 14.68
C ILE A 171 -27.59 -3.21 14.31
N GLY A 172 -27.97 -2.01 14.76
CA GLY A 172 -27.24 -0.78 14.50
C GLY A 172 -27.72 -0.05 13.24
N GLN A 173 -27.26 1.19 13.11
CA GLN A 173 -27.49 2.00 11.92
C GLN A 173 -26.16 2.19 11.20
N TRP A 174 -26.21 2.07 9.87
CA TRP A 174 -25.04 2.01 9.01
C TRP A 174 -25.23 2.90 7.80
N THR A 175 -24.19 3.65 7.45
CA THR A 175 -24.10 4.28 6.12
C THR A 175 -23.28 3.37 5.22
N HIS A 176 -23.84 3.04 4.07
CA HIS A 176 -23.21 2.16 3.10
C HIS A 176 -22.63 2.98 1.95
N TYR A 177 -21.45 2.58 1.49
CA TYR A 177 -20.70 3.23 0.44
C TYR A 177 -20.32 2.22 -0.63
N ASP A 178 -20.60 2.54 -1.90
CA ASP A 178 -20.31 1.65 -3.04
C ASP A 178 -20.11 2.47 -4.33
N ARG A 179 -19.38 1.94 -5.32
CA ARG A 179 -19.08 2.59 -6.60
C ARG A 179 -20.33 2.76 -7.49
N GLN A 180 -21.37 1.93 -7.32
CA GLN A 180 -22.59 1.94 -8.13
C GLN A 180 -22.37 1.86 -9.66
N VAL A 181 -21.39 1.08 -10.13
CA VAL A 181 -21.15 0.84 -11.57
C VAL A 181 -21.11 -0.66 -11.84
N PRO A 182 -21.71 -1.16 -12.93
CA PRO A 182 -21.59 -2.57 -13.31
C PRO A 182 -20.11 -2.96 -13.48
N SER A 183 -19.71 -4.03 -12.80
CA SER A 183 -18.38 -4.62 -12.95
C SER A 183 -18.51 -6.06 -13.45
N LEU A 184 -17.43 -6.59 -14.01
CA LEU A 184 -17.32 -8.04 -14.23
C LEU A 184 -17.47 -8.78 -12.89
N ALA A 185 -18.02 -9.99 -12.95
CA ALA A 185 -18.00 -10.86 -11.79
C ALA A 185 -16.53 -11.24 -11.45
N PRO A 186 -16.17 -11.42 -10.16
CA PRO A 186 -14.83 -11.83 -9.77
C PRO A 186 -14.28 -13.03 -10.56
N GLY A 187 -15.09 -14.07 -10.78
CA GLY A 187 -14.69 -15.24 -11.55
C GLY A 187 -14.30 -14.94 -13.01
N GLU A 188 -14.98 -13.99 -13.66
CA GLU A 188 -14.67 -13.58 -15.03
C GLU A 188 -13.37 -12.78 -15.06
N ALA A 189 -13.17 -11.85 -14.11
CA ALA A 189 -11.93 -11.09 -13.99
C ALA A 189 -10.72 -12.00 -13.69
N LEU A 190 -10.90 -13.03 -12.85
CA LEU A 190 -9.86 -14.03 -12.59
C LEU A 190 -9.54 -14.87 -13.83
N ALA A 191 -10.53 -15.21 -14.64
CA ALA A 191 -10.31 -15.88 -15.92
C ALA A 191 -9.54 -14.99 -16.92
N LEU A 192 -9.74 -13.67 -16.88
CA LEU A 192 -8.93 -12.73 -17.66
C LEU A 192 -7.48 -12.70 -17.17
N LEU A 193 -7.26 -12.68 -15.85
CA LEU A 193 -5.93 -12.73 -15.26
C LEU A 193 -5.17 -14.00 -15.66
N GLY A 194 -5.83 -15.16 -15.59
CA GLY A 194 -5.21 -16.45 -15.94
C GLY A 194 -4.79 -16.59 -17.41
N ARG A 195 -5.17 -15.64 -18.28
CA ARG A 195 -4.78 -15.58 -19.70
C ARG A 195 -3.64 -14.60 -19.96
N GLN A 196 -3.15 -13.89 -18.95
CA GLN A 196 -2.10 -12.90 -19.12
C GLN A 196 -0.74 -13.59 -19.15
N GLU A 197 0.01 -13.34 -20.22
CA GLU A 197 1.37 -13.87 -20.35
C GLU A 197 2.32 -13.14 -19.39
N PRO A 198 3.17 -13.88 -18.65
CA PRO A 198 4.19 -13.28 -17.82
C PRO A 198 5.35 -12.73 -18.67
N ASP A 199 6.03 -11.70 -18.16
CA ASP A 199 7.32 -11.28 -18.68
C ASP A 199 8.45 -12.23 -18.24
N ALA A 200 9.69 -11.91 -18.63
CA ALA A 200 10.88 -12.71 -18.31
C ALA A 200 11.17 -12.86 -16.80
N LEU A 201 10.46 -12.13 -15.92
CA LEU A 201 10.53 -12.27 -14.46
C LEU A 201 9.38 -13.11 -13.88
N GLY A 202 8.50 -13.63 -14.72
CA GLY A 202 7.29 -14.31 -14.27
C GLY A 202 6.18 -13.33 -13.83
N ILE A 203 6.33 -12.02 -14.07
CA ILE A 203 5.33 -11.01 -13.69
C ILE A 203 4.30 -10.89 -14.81
N PRO A 204 3.00 -11.13 -14.56
CA PRO A 204 1.95 -10.95 -15.56
C PRO A 204 1.97 -9.55 -16.18
N ILE A 205 1.92 -9.48 -17.52
CA ILE A 205 1.78 -8.22 -18.24
C ILE A 205 0.30 -7.87 -18.30
N LEU A 206 -0.13 -6.89 -17.51
CA LEU A 206 -1.52 -6.45 -17.46
C LEU A 206 -1.70 -5.22 -18.36
N ALA A 207 -2.61 -5.31 -19.34
CA ALA A 207 -3.06 -4.12 -20.05
C ALA A 207 -3.90 -3.23 -19.11
N PRO A 208 -3.93 -1.89 -19.30
CA PRO A 208 -4.69 -0.99 -18.42
C PRO A 208 -6.16 -1.37 -18.22
N ALA A 209 -6.82 -1.85 -19.28
CA ALA A 209 -8.21 -2.33 -19.20
C ALA A 209 -8.35 -3.57 -18.31
N THR A 210 -7.40 -4.50 -18.36
CA THR A 210 -7.39 -5.69 -17.50
C THR A 210 -7.13 -5.32 -16.04
N GLU A 211 -6.23 -4.35 -15.78
CA GLU A 211 -5.99 -3.84 -14.43
C GLU A 211 -7.26 -3.22 -13.82
N GLU A 212 -7.95 -2.36 -14.58
CA GLU A 212 -9.22 -1.75 -14.18
C GLU A 212 -10.28 -2.82 -13.93
N GLN A 213 -10.46 -3.76 -14.85
CA GLN A 213 -11.42 -4.87 -14.70
C GLN A 213 -11.17 -5.72 -13.45
N LEU A 214 -9.90 -5.97 -13.10
CA LEU A 214 -9.54 -6.72 -11.90
C LEU A 214 -9.85 -5.92 -10.62
N LEU A 215 -9.45 -4.65 -10.58
CA LEU A 215 -9.74 -3.76 -9.45
C LEU A 215 -11.25 -3.55 -9.25
N ASP A 216 -12.00 -3.49 -10.35
CA ASP A 216 -13.44 -3.26 -10.32
C ASP A 216 -14.17 -4.51 -9.82
N ALA A 217 -13.78 -5.69 -10.29
CA ALA A 217 -14.43 -6.94 -9.91
C ALA A 217 -14.29 -7.25 -8.41
N PHE A 218 -13.21 -6.80 -7.77
CA PHE A 218 -12.93 -7.04 -6.35
C PHE A 218 -13.11 -5.79 -5.47
N MET A 219 -13.72 -4.72 -5.99
CA MET A 219 -13.96 -3.48 -5.24
C MET A 219 -14.78 -3.78 -3.98
N PRO A 220 -14.29 -3.43 -2.77
CA PRO A 220 -15.08 -3.59 -1.57
C PRO A 220 -16.13 -2.49 -1.43
N ALA A 221 -17.32 -2.87 -0.96
CA ALA A 221 -18.25 -1.91 -0.38
C ALA A 221 -17.84 -1.60 1.07
N LEU A 222 -18.29 -0.47 1.61
CA LEU A 222 -18.06 -0.11 3.01
C LEU A 222 -19.39 0.04 3.74
N ALA A 223 -19.45 -0.41 4.98
CA ALA A 223 -20.55 -0.12 5.90
C ALA A 223 -19.95 0.52 7.15
N ILE A 224 -20.32 1.77 7.44
CA ILE A 224 -19.72 2.54 8.54
C ILE A 224 -20.79 2.82 9.59
N GLN A 225 -20.47 2.44 10.82
CA GLN A 225 -21.39 2.50 11.95
C GLN A 225 -21.76 3.95 12.30
N HIS A 226 -23.01 4.18 12.69
CA HIS A 226 -23.44 5.47 13.24
C HIS A 226 -23.03 5.63 14.69
N THR A 227 -22.88 6.89 15.12
CA THR A 227 -22.84 7.27 16.54
C THR A 227 -24.03 8.14 16.89
N GLY A 228 -24.83 7.70 17.85
CA GLY A 228 -26.03 8.42 18.30
C GLY A 228 -27.03 8.64 17.16
N ASN A 229 -27.11 9.87 16.64
CA ASN A 229 -28.15 10.33 15.71
C ASN A 229 -27.77 10.22 14.22
N GLY A 230 -26.63 9.63 13.86
CA GLY A 230 -26.24 9.46 12.46
C GLY A 230 -24.75 9.16 12.25
N LEU A 231 -24.30 9.21 11.00
CA LEU A 231 -22.88 9.11 10.66
C LEU A 231 -22.14 10.40 11.03
N ALA A 232 -21.12 10.29 11.88
CA ALA A 232 -20.31 11.43 12.27
C ALA A 232 -19.43 11.93 11.11
N ALA A 233 -19.08 13.21 11.13
CA ALA A 233 -18.27 13.82 10.07
C ALA A 233 -16.89 13.16 9.90
N ASN A 234 -16.29 12.65 10.99
CA ASN A 234 -14.99 11.98 10.94
C ASN A 234 -15.05 10.57 10.35
N ASP A 235 -16.23 9.96 10.34
CA ASP A 235 -16.48 8.59 9.85
C ASP A 235 -16.82 8.56 8.35
N ARG A 236 -16.92 9.74 7.72
CA ARG A 236 -17.16 9.85 6.28
C ARG A 236 -15.85 9.60 5.53
N PRO A 237 -15.80 8.66 4.56
CA PRO A 237 -14.68 8.57 3.64
C PRO A 237 -14.45 9.93 2.99
N MET A 238 -13.19 10.30 2.83
CA MET A 238 -12.81 11.62 2.32
C MET A 238 -11.90 11.52 1.11
N ARG A 239 -11.90 12.60 0.33
CA ARG A 239 -10.88 12.88 -0.67
C ARG A 239 -9.83 13.82 -0.10
N LEU A 240 -8.56 13.53 -0.34
CA LEU A 240 -7.48 14.49 -0.11
C LEU A 240 -7.38 15.45 -1.30
N ILE A 241 -7.39 16.75 -1.02
CA ILE A 241 -7.20 17.81 -2.02
C ILE A 241 -6.17 18.82 -1.50
N ALA A 242 -5.49 19.52 -2.40
CA ALA A 242 -4.60 20.62 -2.03
C ALA A 242 -5.29 21.96 -2.26
N ASP A 243 -5.10 22.91 -1.35
CA ASP A 243 -5.53 24.30 -1.56
C ASP A 243 -4.46 25.14 -2.26
N ALA A 244 -4.75 26.42 -2.50
CA ALA A 244 -3.83 27.34 -3.17
C ALA A 244 -2.54 27.64 -2.37
N SER A 245 -2.53 27.35 -1.07
CA SER A 245 -1.34 27.48 -0.21
C SER A 245 -0.51 26.20 -0.16
N GLY A 246 -1.03 25.10 -0.70
CA GLY A 246 -0.45 23.77 -0.59
C GLY A 246 -0.86 23.00 0.66
N ALA A 247 -1.76 23.54 1.48
CA ALA A 247 -2.29 22.81 2.61
C ALA A 247 -3.20 21.67 2.12
N ILE A 248 -3.09 20.52 2.79
CA ILE A 248 -3.88 19.34 2.45
C ILE A 248 -5.23 19.42 3.17
N LEU A 249 -6.29 19.57 2.39
CA LEU A 249 -7.66 19.57 2.88
C LEU A 249 -8.26 18.16 2.80
N ARG A 250 -9.24 17.96 3.68
CA ARG A 250 -9.94 16.70 3.94
C ARG A 250 -11.39 16.86 3.49
N ASP A 251 -11.67 16.59 2.22
CA ASP A 251 -12.98 16.81 1.61
C ASP A 251 -13.90 15.60 1.82
N ILE A 252 -14.81 15.72 2.79
CA ILE A 252 -15.83 14.70 3.11
C ILE A 252 -17.06 14.74 2.19
N SER A 253 -17.15 15.70 1.27
CA SER A 253 -18.24 15.77 0.28
C SER A 253 -18.04 14.84 -0.90
N GLN A 254 -16.82 14.32 -1.07
CA GLN A 254 -16.46 13.35 -2.11
C GLN A 254 -15.89 12.07 -1.48
N PRO A 255 -16.74 11.16 -0.97
CA PRO A 255 -16.32 9.83 -0.53
C PRO A 255 -15.47 9.16 -1.62
N THR A 256 -14.23 8.80 -1.28
CA THR A 256 -13.24 8.33 -2.26
C THR A 256 -12.51 7.09 -1.76
N ILE A 257 -12.31 6.13 -2.67
CA ILE A 257 -11.44 4.97 -2.48
C ILE A 257 -10.31 5.01 -3.52
N TYR A 258 -9.09 4.73 -3.05
CA TYR A 258 -7.88 4.79 -3.88
C TYR A 258 -7.38 3.40 -4.21
N THR A 259 -7.14 3.11 -5.47
CA THR A 259 -6.77 1.75 -5.92
C THR A 259 -5.42 1.68 -6.61
N HIS A 260 -4.75 0.54 -6.49
CA HIS A 260 -3.58 0.18 -7.30
C HIS A 260 -3.28 -1.32 -7.23
N ILE A 261 -2.47 -1.79 -8.18
CA ILE A 261 -1.92 -3.14 -8.19
C ILE A 261 -0.49 -3.13 -7.66
N SER A 262 -0.17 -4.10 -6.81
CA SER A 262 1.20 -4.45 -6.40
C SER A 262 1.46 -5.95 -6.65
N PHE A 263 2.68 -6.41 -6.37
CA PHE A 263 3.08 -7.80 -6.57
C PHE A 263 3.76 -8.34 -5.32
N GLY A 264 3.58 -9.63 -5.09
CA GLY A 264 4.24 -10.38 -4.04
C GLY A 264 4.70 -11.75 -4.55
N ARG A 265 4.95 -12.65 -3.62
CA ARG A 265 5.37 -14.02 -3.84
C ARG A 265 4.57 -14.96 -2.95
N TYR A 266 4.30 -16.12 -3.50
CA TYR A 266 3.84 -17.29 -2.78
C TYR A 266 4.68 -18.46 -3.23
N HIS A 267 5.56 -18.93 -2.35
CA HIS A 267 6.73 -19.72 -2.71
C HIS A 267 7.54 -18.99 -3.81
N GLU A 268 7.95 -19.70 -4.85
CA GLU A 268 8.69 -19.10 -5.97
C GLU A 268 7.81 -18.46 -7.06
N LYS A 269 6.48 -18.43 -6.86
CA LYS A 269 5.54 -17.88 -7.84
C LYS A 269 5.17 -16.44 -7.52
N ILE A 270 5.05 -15.62 -8.56
CA ILE A 270 4.59 -14.24 -8.44
C ILE A 270 3.09 -14.21 -8.12
N THR A 271 2.70 -13.36 -7.18
CA THR A 271 1.30 -13.05 -6.85
C THR A 271 0.96 -11.62 -7.23
N ILE A 272 -0.31 -11.39 -7.54
CA ILE A 272 -0.89 -10.08 -7.81
C ILE A 272 -1.63 -9.64 -6.55
N GLN A 273 -1.50 -8.37 -6.20
CA GLN A 273 -2.15 -7.77 -5.04
C GLN A 273 -3.02 -6.60 -5.48
N LEU A 274 -4.33 -6.68 -5.23
CA LEU A 274 -5.28 -5.61 -5.51
C LEU A 274 -5.47 -4.79 -4.23
N ASN A 275 -5.08 -3.53 -4.22
CA ASN A 275 -5.07 -2.68 -3.02
C ASN A 275 -6.18 -1.62 -3.09
N TYR A 276 -6.89 -1.45 -1.99
CA TYR A 276 -8.00 -0.49 -1.84
C TYR A 276 -7.81 0.32 -0.56
N SER A 277 -7.53 1.61 -0.70
CA SER A 277 -7.21 2.51 0.40
C SER A 277 -8.31 3.55 0.59
N VAL A 278 -8.87 3.61 1.79
CA VAL A 278 -9.88 4.61 2.18
C VAL A 278 -9.29 5.49 3.27
N TRP A 279 -9.61 6.78 3.23
CA TRP A 279 -9.14 7.78 4.18
C TRP A 279 -10.30 8.43 4.93
N PHE A 280 -10.04 8.80 6.18
CA PHE A 280 -10.97 9.44 7.11
C PHE A 280 -10.29 10.65 7.75
N THR A 281 -11.09 11.62 8.21
CA THR A 281 -10.53 12.91 8.60
C THR A 281 -9.68 12.85 9.86
N GLU A 282 -10.03 11.98 10.81
CA GLU A 282 -9.38 11.84 12.12
C GLU A 282 -9.89 10.60 12.86
N ARG A 283 -9.10 10.14 13.84
CA ARG A 283 -9.59 9.34 14.97
C ARG A 283 -9.69 10.26 16.17
N ARG A 284 -10.92 10.60 16.58
CA ARG A 284 -11.19 11.48 17.72
C ARG A 284 -10.78 10.80 19.02
N ALA A 285 -10.34 11.61 19.99
CA ALA A 285 -10.04 11.13 21.32
C ALA A 285 -11.32 10.58 21.99
N GLY A 286 -11.30 9.30 22.36
CA GLY A 286 -12.39 8.70 23.14
C GLY A 286 -12.33 9.06 24.63
N GLN A 287 -11.17 9.49 25.10
CA GLN A 287 -10.89 9.78 26.50
C GLN A 287 -9.74 10.81 26.64
N PRO A 288 -9.60 11.48 27.80
CA PRO A 288 -8.42 12.29 28.08
C PRO A 288 -7.14 11.45 27.92
N LEU A 289 -6.11 12.03 27.30
CA LEU A 289 -4.81 11.39 27.05
C LEU A 289 -4.87 10.14 26.13
N ASP A 290 -5.84 10.09 25.21
CA ASP A 290 -5.88 9.05 24.17
C ASP A 290 -4.67 9.16 23.23
N LEU A 291 -3.69 8.26 23.42
CA LEU A 291 -2.43 8.25 22.68
C LEU A 291 -2.60 7.95 21.19
N LEU A 292 -3.71 7.32 20.82
CA LEU A 292 -4.01 6.89 19.47
C LEU A 292 -4.86 7.93 18.72
N ALA A 293 -5.32 8.99 19.38
CA ALA A 293 -6.10 10.04 18.71
C ALA A 293 -5.21 10.92 17.82
N GLY A 294 -5.78 11.44 16.74
CA GLY A 294 -5.04 12.27 15.80
C GLY A 294 -5.77 12.55 14.49
N GLN A 295 -5.24 13.51 13.75
CA GLN A 295 -5.71 13.81 12.41
C GLN A 295 -5.33 12.69 11.45
N PHE A 296 -6.16 12.51 10.44
CA PHE A 296 -6.10 11.43 9.46
C PHE A 296 -6.29 10.06 10.11
N ASP A 297 -7.08 9.25 9.44
CA ASP A 297 -7.12 7.82 9.63
C ASP A 297 -7.40 7.18 8.28
N GLY A 298 -7.28 5.87 8.20
CA GLY A 298 -7.57 5.18 6.97
C GLY A 298 -7.29 3.70 7.08
N VAL A 299 -7.90 2.95 6.18
CA VAL A 299 -7.78 1.50 6.09
C VAL A 299 -7.35 1.15 4.68
N THR A 300 -6.47 0.16 4.55
CA THR A 300 -6.21 -0.54 3.29
C THR A 300 -6.78 -1.94 3.39
N TRP A 301 -7.54 -2.35 2.39
CA TRP A 301 -7.91 -3.73 2.11
C TRP A 301 -7.11 -4.23 0.92
N ARG A 302 -6.62 -5.47 0.98
CA ARG A 302 -5.85 -6.08 -0.10
C ARG A 302 -6.31 -7.48 -0.40
N VAL A 303 -6.41 -7.81 -1.69
CA VAL A 303 -6.69 -9.15 -2.19
C VAL A 303 -5.40 -9.75 -2.74
N HIS A 304 -5.06 -10.99 -2.35
CA HIS A 304 -3.92 -11.73 -2.88
C HIS A 304 -4.38 -12.76 -3.91
N LEU A 305 -3.84 -12.67 -5.12
CA LEU A 305 -4.17 -13.54 -6.24
C LEU A 305 -2.91 -14.26 -6.74
N SER A 306 -3.03 -15.54 -7.09
CA SER A 306 -2.02 -16.20 -7.92
C SER A 306 -2.11 -15.68 -9.37
N SER A 307 -1.04 -15.87 -10.14
CA SER A 307 -1.05 -15.59 -11.58
C SER A 307 -2.07 -16.42 -12.37
N SER A 308 -2.53 -17.55 -11.83
CA SER A 308 -3.57 -18.38 -12.45
C SER A 308 -5.00 -17.94 -12.12
N GLY A 309 -5.18 -16.87 -11.34
CA GLY A 309 -6.50 -16.41 -10.93
C GLY A 309 -7.08 -17.13 -9.70
N THR A 310 -6.25 -17.75 -8.87
CA THR A 310 -6.69 -18.29 -7.57
C THR A 310 -6.62 -17.20 -6.51
N VAL A 311 -7.68 -16.98 -5.74
CA VAL A 311 -7.62 -16.11 -4.56
C VAL A 311 -6.95 -16.85 -3.42
N LEU A 312 -5.82 -16.32 -2.93
CA LEU A 312 -5.01 -16.92 -1.87
C LEU A 312 -5.46 -16.46 -0.47
N GLY A 313 -5.98 -15.23 -0.41
CA GLY A 313 -6.45 -14.62 0.83
C GLY A 313 -6.58 -13.12 0.70
N TYR A 314 -6.81 -12.48 1.83
CA TYR A 314 -7.03 -11.06 1.96
C TYR A 314 -6.31 -10.53 3.18
N ASP A 315 -5.93 -9.26 3.19
CA ASP A 315 -5.48 -8.62 4.41
C ASP A 315 -5.96 -7.18 4.51
N GLN A 316 -5.81 -6.65 5.71
CA GLN A 316 -6.06 -5.25 5.99
C GLN A 316 -4.98 -4.68 6.90
N MET A 317 -4.81 -3.37 6.83
CA MET A 317 -4.11 -2.59 7.85
C MET A 317 -4.71 -1.18 7.90
N HIS A 318 -4.48 -0.46 8.99
CA HIS A 318 -4.64 0.99 8.95
C HIS A 318 -3.49 1.64 8.17
N GLN A 319 -3.71 2.83 7.60
CA GLN A 319 -2.72 3.59 6.82
C GLN A 319 -1.50 4.05 7.66
N CYS A 320 -1.49 3.83 8.97
CA CYS A 320 -0.32 4.00 9.83
C CYS A 320 0.59 2.76 9.90
N GLY A 321 0.10 1.59 9.46
CA GLY A 321 0.73 0.28 9.59
C GLY A 321 0.21 -0.56 10.77
N CYS A 322 -0.70 -0.03 11.59
CA CYS A 322 -1.25 -0.73 12.76
C CYS A 322 -2.38 -1.69 12.38
N TRP A 323 -2.71 -2.60 13.31
CA TRP A 323 -3.82 -3.56 13.21
C TRP A 323 -3.81 -4.44 11.97
N TYR A 324 -2.63 -4.85 11.51
CA TYR A 324 -2.55 -5.78 10.39
C TYR A 324 -3.29 -7.08 10.71
N GLN A 325 -4.20 -7.50 9.84
CA GLN A 325 -4.94 -8.76 9.97
C GLN A 325 -5.04 -9.46 8.62
N PHE A 326 -4.78 -10.77 8.61
CA PHE A 326 -4.87 -11.61 7.42
C PHE A 326 -6.08 -12.55 7.49
N PHE A 327 -6.77 -12.73 6.38
CA PHE A 327 -7.94 -13.61 6.20
C PHE A 327 -7.62 -14.63 5.10
N PRO A 328 -7.43 -15.93 5.43
CA PRO A 328 -7.18 -16.94 4.41
C PRO A 328 -8.41 -17.15 3.53
N ALA A 329 -8.19 -17.45 2.24
CA ALA A 329 -9.28 -17.89 1.37
C ALA A 329 -9.68 -19.34 1.70
N SER A 330 -10.95 -19.71 1.51
CA SER A 330 -11.38 -21.11 1.65
C SER A 330 -10.55 -22.04 0.79
N GLY A 331 -10.07 -23.15 1.37
CA GLY A 331 -9.10 -24.06 0.75
C GLY A 331 -7.65 -23.74 1.09
N PHE A 332 -7.39 -22.76 1.95
CA PHE A 332 -6.07 -22.48 2.52
C PHE A 332 -6.13 -22.39 4.04
N SER A 333 -5.07 -22.86 4.68
CA SER A 333 -4.83 -22.75 6.11
C SER A 333 -3.49 -22.08 6.39
N LEU A 334 -3.28 -21.62 7.62
CA LEU A 334 -2.09 -20.90 8.04
C LEU A 334 -1.30 -21.71 9.05
N GLN A 335 0.01 -21.80 8.84
CA GLN A 335 0.95 -22.48 9.72
C GLN A 335 2.18 -21.58 9.97
N PRO A 336 1.99 -20.41 10.60
CA PRO A 336 3.06 -19.45 10.78
C PRO A 336 4.15 -20.06 11.68
N THR A 337 5.37 -20.16 11.15
CA THR A 337 6.54 -20.64 11.89
C THR A 337 7.39 -19.43 12.29
N LEU A 338 6.92 -18.70 13.30
CA LEU A 338 7.58 -17.47 13.76
C LEU A 338 8.54 -17.75 14.92
N PRO A 339 9.74 -17.14 14.94
CA PRO A 339 10.59 -17.18 16.12
C PRO A 339 9.97 -16.35 17.25
N VAL A 340 10.32 -16.67 18.51
CA VAL A 340 9.85 -15.94 19.71
C VAL A 340 10.19 -14.45 19.69
N THR A 341 11.16 -14.04 18.85
CA THR A 341 11.59 -12.65 18.65
C THR A 341 10.72 -11.86 17.67
N GLN A 342 9.64 -12.44 17.16
CA GLN A 342 8.63 -11.78 16.33
C GLN A 342 7.25 -11.84 16.99
N GLU A 343 6.47 -10.78 16.83
CA GLU A 343 5.05 -10.82 17.24
C GLU A 343 4.22 -11.75 16.33
N PRO A 344 3.18 -12.40 16.90
CA PRO A 344 2.28 -13.26 16.14
C PRO A 344 1.51 -12.48 15.07
N PHE A 345 0.98 -13.18 14.07
CA PHE A 345 0.02 -12.60 13.15
C PHE A 345 -1.37 -12.55 13.78
N ASN A 346 -2.13 -11.47 13.51
CA ASN A 346 -3.57 -11.48 13.72
C ASN A 346 -4.23 -12.19 12.52
N ILE A 347 -4.87 -13.32 12.79
CA ILE A 347 -5.52 -14.15 11.78
C ILE A 347 -7.02 -14.02 11.96
N GLY A 348 -7.69 -13.52 10.93
CA GLY A 348 -9.15 -13.49 10.83
C GLY A 348 -9.72 -14.81 10.33
N ARG A 349 -11.04 -14.88 10.26
CA ARG A 349 -11.75 -16.06 9.72
C ARG A 349 -11.42 -16.31 8.25
N THR A 350 -11.62 -17.54 7.82
CA THR A 350 -11.58 -17.92 6.41
C THR A 350 -12.71 -17.24 5.63
N LEU A 351 -12.39 -16.75 4.44
CA LEU A 351 -13.33 -16.07 3.54
C LEU A 351 -13.49 -16.84 2.22
N PRO A 352 -14.71 -16.92 1.66
CA PRO A 352 -14.92 -17.56 0.36
C PRO A 352 -14.18 -16.81 -0.76
N PRO A 353 -13.59 -17.53 -1.74
CA PRO A 353 -13.02 -16.89 -2.91
C PRO A 353 -14.12 -16.41 -3.87
N GLY A 354 -13.78 -15.47 -4.75
CA GLY A 354 -14.60 -15.19 -5.95
C GLY A 354 -15.88 -14.37 -5.72
N GLN A 355 -15.94 -13.59 -4.66
CA GLN A 355 -17.04 -12.67 -4.39
C GLN A 355 -16.54 -11.31 -3.89
N GLN A 356 -17.38 -10.29 -4.04
CA GLN A 356 -17.16 -8.98 -3.43
C GLN A 356 -17.56 -9.02 -1.95
N PHE A 357 -16.94 -8.14 -1.17
CA PHE A 357 -17.20 -8.02 0.26
C PHE A 357 -17.58 -6.59 0.65
N THR A 358 -18.40 -6.49 1.68
CA THR A 358 -18.61 -5.26 2.45
C THR A 358 -17.70 -5.30 3.67
N LEU A 359 -16.90 -4.25 3.84
CA LEU A 359 -16.08 -4.02 5.03
C LEU A 359 -16.89 -3.23 6.05
N TRP A 360 -17.14 -3.82 7.21
CA TRP A 360 -17.93 -3.21 8.27
C TRP A 360 -16.99 -2.54 9.27
N LEU A 361 -17.04 -1.22 9.35
CA LEU A 361 -16.10 -0.41 10.10
C LEU A 361 -16.78 0.23 11.31
N GLU A 362 -16.10 0.14 12.45
CA GLU A 362 -16.49 0.79 13.70
C GLU A 362 -16.44 2.31 13.55
N SER A 363 -17.39 3.02 14.15
CA SER A 363 -17.36 4.48 14.22
C SER A 363 -16.12 4.97 14.98
N ASN A 364 -15.55 6.08 14.52
CA ASN A 364 -14.40 6.78 15.06
C ASN A 364 -13.04 6.07 14.96
N THR A 365 -12.96 4.79 15.34
CA THR A 365 -11.72 4.02 15.26
C THR A 365 -11.48 3.44 13.87
N HIS A 366 -12.54 3.27 13.08
CA HIS A 366 -12.52 2.60 11.77
C HIS A 366 -11.97 1.17 11.81
N HIS A 367 -11.95 0.54 12.99
CA HIS A 367 -11.55 -0.85 13.11
C HIS A 367 -12.53 -1.75 12.35
N LEU A 368 -11.98 -2.80 11.75
CA LEU A 368 -12.78 -3.78 11.02
C LEU A 368 -13.55 -4.69 11.98
N LEU A 369 -14.87 -4.50 12.02
CA LEU A 369 -15.80 -5.32 12.80
C LEU A 369 -16.17 -6.62 12.08
N GLY A 370 -16.16 -6.62 10.75
CA GLY A 370 -16.43 -7.82 9.98
C GLY A 370 -16.30 -7.63 8.47
N VAL A 371 -16.15 -8.76 7.77
CA VAL A 371 -16.07 -8.84 6.31
C VAL A 371 -17.18 -9.75 5.82
N LEU A 372 -18.26 -9.20 5.30
CA LEU A 372 -19.44 -9.97 4.88
C LEU A 372 -19.61 -9.92 3.36
N PRO A 373 -20.22 -10.95 2.73
CA PRO A 373 -20.56 -10.90 1.31
C PRO A 373 -21.27 -9.60 0.95
N ALA A 374 -20.82 -8.93 -0.12
CA ALA A 374 -21.50 -7.75 -0.61
C ALA A 374 -22.92 -8.11 -1.05
N LYS A 375 -23.87 -7.25 -0.74
CA LYS A 375 -25.28 -7.37 -1.16
C LYS A 375 -25.67 -6.14 -1.95
N MET A 376 -26.57 -6.32 -2.90
CA MET A 376 -27.23 -5.17 -3.52
C MET A 376 -28.12 -4.47 -2.49
N LEU A 377 -27.78 -3.21 -2.20
CA LEU A 377 -28.53 -2.37 -1.28
C LEU A 377 -29.32 -1.32 -2.06
N THR A 378 -30.48 -0.96 -1.52
CA THR A 378 -31.39 0.03 -2.13
C THR A 378 -30.94 1.48 -1.91
N SER A 379 -30.11 1.74 -0.90
CA SER A 379 -29.58 3.06 -0.57
C SER A 379 -28.11 2.95 -0.20
N VAL A 380 -27.24 3.52 -1.03
CA VAL A 380 -25.80 3.62 -0.79
C VAL A 380 -25.32 4.99 -1.24
N GLU A 381 -24.33 5.52 -0.54
CA GLU A 381 -23.60 6.73 -0.91
C GLU A 381 -22.55 6.37 -1.98
N PRO A 382 -22.43 7.15 -3.06
CA PRO A 382 -21.49 6.83 -4.13
C PRO A 382 -20.04 7.00 -3.69
N LEU A 383 -19.21 5.99 -3.95
CA LEU A 383 -17.75 6.07 -3.84
C LEU A 383 -17.12 6.45 -5.17
N LYS A 384 -16.34 7.52 -5.13
CA LYS A 384 -15.44 7.85 -6.23
C LYS A 384 -14.21 6.95 -6.16
N VAL A 385 -13.84 6.35 -7.29
CA VAL A 385 -12.62 5.54 -7.41
C VAL A 385 -11.54 6.38 -8.08
N LEU A 386 -10.36 6.46 -7.46
CA LEU A 386 -9.19 7.15 -8.01
C LEU A 386 -7.94 6.27 -7.93
N PRO A 387 -6.98 6.39 -8.86
CA PRO A 387 -5.69 5.75 -8.70
C PRO A 387 -4.97 6.25 -7.45
N TYR A 388 -4.33 5.37 -6.68
CA TYR A 388 -3.52 5.75 -5.52
C TYR A 388 -2.41 6.76 -5.88
N ALA A 389 -1.93 6.72 -7.13
CA ALA A 389 -0.93 7.65 -7.66
C ALA A 389 -1.36 9.13 -7.57
N GLU A 390 -2.66 9.43 -7.55
CA GLU A 390 -3.18 10.80 -7.36
C GLU A 390 -2.71 11.40 -6.02
N LEU A 391 -2.62 10.59 -4.97
CA LEU A 391 -2.19 11.05 -3.64
C LEU A 391 -0.73 11.53 -3.60
N ARG A 392 0.09 11.18 -4.59
CA ARG A 392 1.52 11.56 -4.66
C ARG A 392 1.76 12.92 -5.32
N ALA A 393 0.75 13.41 -6.04
CA ALA A 393 0.78 14.70 -6.71
C ALA A 393 -0.67 15.17 -6.92
N LEU A 394 -1.25 15.71 -5.85
CA LEU A 394 -2.56 16.34 -5.80
C LEU A 394 -2.52 17.68 -6.52
N ALA A 395 -3.39 17.89 -7.50
CA ALA A 395 -3.51 19.17 -8.17
C ALA A 395 -4.11 20.23 -7.23
N GLY A 396 -3.41 21.35 -7.07
CA GLY A 396 -3.92 22.56 -6.45
C GLY A 396 -4.71 23.42 -7.45
N PRO A 397 -5.57 24.33 -6.96
CA PRO A 397 -6.36 25.24 -7.81
C PRO A 397 -5.49 26.25 -8.58
N ASP A 398 -4.24 26.46 -8.16
CA ASP A 398 -3.24 27.30 -8.79
C ASP A 398 -2.48 26.60 -9.94
N GLY A 399 -2.80 25.32 -10.20
CA GLY A 399 -2.12 24.49 -11.19
C GLY A 399 -0.79 23.89 -10.70
N HIS A 400 -0.41 24.13 -9.44
CA HIS A 400 0.71 23.45 -8.81
C HIS A 400 0.29 22.07 -8.30
N TYR A 401 1.27 21.23 -7.97
CA TYR A 401 1.03 19.90 -7.41
C TYR A 401 1.64 19.78 -6.03
N TYR A 402 0.89 19.16 -5.11
CA TYR A 402 1.29 18.96 -3.73
C TYR A 402 1.19 17.49 -3.34
N SER A 403 1.84 17.10 -2.26
CA SER A 403 1.77 15.75 -1.71
C SER A 403 1.53 15.86 -0.21
N PRO A 404 0.61 15.07 0.37
CA PRO A 404 0.49 14.95 1.82
C PRO A 404 1.68 14.24 2.43
N PHE A 405 2.41 13.45 1.63
CA PHE A 405 3.58 12.70 2.08
C PHE A 405 4.85 13.53 1.95
N ASN A 406 5.64 13.54 3.01
CA ASN A 406 7.00 14.06 3.00
C ASN A 406 8.00 13.06 2.39
N SER A 407 9.28 13.43 2.36
CA SER A 407 10.38 12.59 1.83
C SER A 407 10.62 11.27 2.58
N GLN A 408 10.02 11.09 3.75
CA GLN A 408 10.04 9.84 4.53
C GLN A 408 8.76 9.02 4.31
N GLY A 409 7.87 9.48 3.43
CA GLY A 409 6.60 8.82 3.15
C GLY A 409 5.58 8.95 4.28
N LEU A 410 5.70 9.95 5.15
CA LEU A 410 4.76 10.22 6.26
C LEU A 410 3.89 11.45 5.94
N ILE A 411 2.65 11.47 6.45
CA ILE A 411 1.83 12.68 6.52
C ILE A 411 2.15 13.43 7.83
N PRO A 412 2.88 14.55 7.82
CA PRO A 412 3.38 15.20 9.04
C PRO A 412 2.29 15.65 10.03
N GLU A 413 1.11 15.98 9.53
CA GLU A 413 -0.05 16.42 10.31
C GLU A 413 -0.72 15.26 11.06
N SER A 414 -0.50 14.02 10.59
CA SER A 414 -1.09 12.81 11.17
C SER A 414 -0.33 12.23 12.37
N ARG A 415 0.68 12.94 12.88
CA ARG A 415 1.51 12.44 13.99
C ARG A 415 0.65 12.24 15.25
N ARG A 416 0.59 11.02 15.75
CA ARG A 416 -0.13 10.65 16.99
C ARG A 416 0.75 10.83 18.25
N PRO A 417 0.17 11.02 19.44
CA PRO A 417 0.92 11.08 20.70
C PRO A 417 1.66 9.78 21.05
N GLU A 418 1.16 8.62 20.61
CA GLU A 418 1.82 7.32 20.84
C GLU A 418 3.29 7.28 20.40
N ARG A 419 3.69 8.15 19.45
CA ARG A 419 5.09 8.27 19.02
C ARG A 419 6.08 8.56 20.15
N PHE A 420 5.62 9.16 21.26
CA PHE A 420 6.46 9.44 22.43
C PHE A 420 6.64 8.24 23.35
N VAL A 421 5.80 7.20 23.20
CA VAL A 421 5.83 5.98 24.01
C VAL A 421 6.37 4.80 23.17
N PHE A 422 5.99 4.71 21.90
CA PHE A 422 6.23 3.54 21.05
C PHE A 422 7.52 3.65 20.22
N TRP A 423 8.24 4.78 20.32
CA TRP A 423 9.51 4.97 19.60
C TRP A 423 10.58 3.89 19.86
N PRO A 424 10.68 3.23 21.03
CA PRO A 424 11.68 2.18 21.25
C PRO A 424 11.56 1.00 20.28
N MET A 425 10.39 0.81 19.67
CA MET A 425 10.14 -0.26 18.69
C MET A 425 10.86 0.01 17.35
N GLY A 426 11.49 1.18 17.19
CA GLY A 426 12.25 1.54 16.00
C GLY A 426 11.42 2.14 14.87
N ILE A 427 10.11 2.21 15.00
CA ILE A 427 9.26 2.77 13.94
C ILE A 427 9.39 4.30 13.91
N PRO A 428 9.62 4.95 12.75
CA PRO A 428 9.60 6.41 12.63
C PRO A 428 8.19 6.96 12.81
N SER A 429 7.94 7.75 13.85
CA SER A 429 6.61 8.32 14.15
C SER A 429 5.48 7.26 14.16
N PRO A 430 5.46 6.30 15.11
CA PRO A 430 4.35 5.37 15.31
C PRO A 430 3.00 6.10 15.28
N GLY A 431 2.00 5.49 14.63
CA GLY A 431 0.68 6.09 14.45
C GLY A 431 0.54 7.08 13.30
N GLY A 432 1.64 7.62 12.77
CA GLY A 432 1.61 8.51 11.62
C GLY A 432 1.21 7.77 10.34
N MET A 433 0.35 8.39 9.54
CA MET A 433 -0.10 7.87 8.25
C MET A 433 1.01 7.86 7.22
N ARG A 434 0.99 6.88 6.33
CA ARG A 434 2.10 6.56 5.44
C ARG A 434 1.68 6.37 3.99
N ILE A 435 2.65 6.59 3.10
CA ILE A 435 2.56 6.17 1.71
C ILE A 435 2.76 4.65 1.60
N HIS A 436 2.09 4.01 0.65
CA HIS A 436 2.34 2.61 0.34
C HIS A 436 3.83 2.34 0.07
N GLY A 437 4.35 1.21 0.57
CA GLY A 437 5.77 0.84 0.50
C GLY A 437 6.62 1.22 1.72
N THR A 438 6.08 2.00 2.66
CA THR A 438 6.81 2.46 3.87
C THR A 438 6.23 1.98 5.20
N HIS A 439 5.30 1.03 5.14
CA HIS A 439 4.54 0.54 6.30
C HIS A 439 5.30 -0.57 7.02
N ALA A 440 5.87 -0.24 8.18
CA ALA A 440 6.20 -1.22 9.21
C ALA A 440 4.89 -1.67 9.89
N ILE A 441 4.66 -2.99 9.95
CA ILE A 441 3.42 -3.58 10.49
C ILE A 441 3.65 -4.45 11.72
N ALA A 442 4.84 -4.36 12.32
CA ALA A 442 5.15 -5.05 13.56
C ALA A 442 5.95 -4.17 14.52
N PHE A 443 5.60 -4.22 15.80
CA PHE A 443 6.38 -3.60 16.87
C PHE A 443 7.55 -4.50 17.31
N ILE A 444 7.32 -5.81 17.41
CA ILE A 444 8.31 -6.81 17.79
C ILE A 444 8.80 -7.55 16.54
N GLY A 445 10.11 -7.52 16.32
CA GLY A 445 10.75 -8.06 15.13
C GLY A 445 10.79 -7.02 14.02
N GLN A 446 10.73 -7.45 12.76
CA GLN A 446 10.61 -6.56 11.61
C GLN A 446 9.64 -7.20 10.62
N ARG A 447 8.62 -6.45 10.22
CA ARG A 447 7.64 -6.90 9.23
C ARG A 447 7.09 -5.72 8.45
N HIS A 448 6.85 -5.91 7.16
CA HIS A 448 6.37 -4.87 6.27
C HIS A 448 5.11 -5.30 5.54
N PHE A 449 4.21 -4.34 5.29
CA PHE A 449 3.01 -4.63 4.52
C PHE A 449 3.32 -5.02 3.07
N ASP A 450 4.34 -4.40 2.47
CA ASP A 450 4.83 -4.68 1.12
C ASP A 450 5.90 -5.79 1.09
N ALA A 451 6.04 -6.58 2.17
CA ALA A 451 6.96 -7.71 2.19
C ALA A 451 6.56 -8.72 1.08
N PRO A 452 7.48 -9.07 0.17
CA PRO A 452 7.16 -9.88 -1.00
C PRO A 452 6.69 -11.28 -0.59
N ARG A 453 7.26 -11.85 0.48
CA ARG A 453 6.99 -13.21 0.94
C ARG A 453 6.09 -13.26 2.18
N ILE A 454 5.23 -12.26 2.37
CA ILE A 454 4.33 -12.21 3.54
C ILE A 454 3.42 -13.45 3.65
N LEU A 455 3.01 -14.05 2.51
CA LEU A 455 2.22 -15.28 2.48
C LEU A 455 3.04 -16.51 2.93
N ASP A 456 4.35 -16.52 2.66
CA ASP A 456 5.26 -17.57 3.13
C ASP A 456 5.54 -17.43 4.63
N GLU A 457 5.71 -16.19 5.12
CA GLU A 457 5.85 -15.88 6.56
C GLU A 457 4.62 -16.31 7.37
N LEU A 458 3.43 -16.11 6.78
CA LEU A 458 2.15 -16.59 7.30
C LEU A 458 2.03 -18.13 7.30
N GLY A 459 2.92 -18.83 6.60
CA GLY A 459 2.86 -20.29 6.43
C GLY A 459 1.60 -20.73 5.69
N LEU A 460 1.16 -19.96 4.69
CA LEU A 460 -0.05 -20.27 3.93
C LEU A 460 0.13 -21.59 3.17
N VAL A 461 -0.74 -22.56 3.41
CA VAL A 461 -0.70 -23.87 2.73
C VAL A 461 -2.09 -24.23 2.20
N PRO A 462 -2.18 -24.88 1.01
CA PRO A 462 -3.46 -25.40 0.53
C PRO A 462 -3.98 -26.47 1.50
N GLU A 463 -5.27 -26.44 1.81
CA GLU A 463 -5.92 -27.52 2.55
C GLU A 463 -6.04 -28.74 1.63
N SER A 464 -5.57 -29.90 2.10
CA SER A 464 -5.76 -31.16 1.39
C SER A 464 -7.26 -31.48 1.26
N PRO A 465 -7.74 -32.04 0.13
CA PRO A 465 -9.16 -32.36 -0.06
C PRO A 465 -9.79 -33.28 1.01
N GLN A 466 -8.99 -33.91 1.87
CA GLN A 466 -9.44 -34.86 2.91
C GLN A 466 -9.87 -34.20 4.23
N SER A 467 -9.55 -32.92 4.49
CA SER A 467 -9.96 -32.24 5.73
C SER A 467 -11.36 -31.59 5.67
N ALA A 468 -12.00 -31.55 4.49
CA ALA A 468 -13.35 -31.04 4.32
C ALA A 468 -14.48 -32.05 4.66
N GLN A 469 -14.12 -33.23 5.18
CA GLN A 469 -15.05 -34.29 5.58
C GLN A 469 -14.77 -34.78 7.00
N LEU A 470 -14.93 -33.91 8.00
CA LEU A 470 -15.29 -34.36 9.34
C LEU A 470 -16.47 -33.49 9.81
N PRO A 471 -17.60 -34.12 10.19
CA PRO A 471 -18.86 -33.45 10.50
C PRO A 471 -18.82 -32.60 11.77
#